data_AF-A0A517VBA8-F1
#
_entry.id   AF-A0A517VBA8-F1
#
_cell.length_a   1.000
_cell.length_b   1.000
_cell.length_c   1.000
_cell.angle_alpha   90.00
_cell.angle_beta   90.00
_cell.angle_gamma   90.00
#
_symmetry.space_group_name_H-M   'P 1'
#
loop_
_entity.id
_entity.type
_entity.pdbx_description
1 polymer ?
#
loop_
_entity_poly.entity_id
_entity_poly.type
_entity_poly.pdbx_seq_one_letter_code
_entity_poly.pdbx_strand_id
1 'polypeptide(L)'
;MSEEILRRRIKLADHHQPTGKTRHYFGAAAEEMMPPAELKIVQYPHSPGFYLLYCDPYGVEMTDTFHEAIEKAVAQAEWEFRVREDEWEVISRM
;
A
#
# COMPACT_ATOMS: atom_id res chain seq x y z
N MET A 1 1.69 19.86 8.05
CA MET A 1 2.19 18.67 7.35
C MET A 1 2.60 17.68 8.44
N SER A 2 1.70 16.80 8.84
CA SER A 2 2.06 15.71 9.75
C SER A 2 3.03 14.79 9.01
N GLU A 3 4.26 14.65 9.51
CA GLU A 3 5.22 13.71 8.93
C GLU A 3 4.68 12.28 9.10
N GLU A 4 4.44 11.60 7.99
CA GLU A 4 4.15 10.18 7.99
C GLU A 4 5.39 9.39 8.45
N ILE A 5 5.14 8.36 9.24
CA ILE A 5 6.19 7.44 9.67
C ILE A 5 6.11 6.21 8.79
N LEU A 6 7.03 6.09 7.83
CA LEU A 6 7.14 4.89 7.00
C LEU A 6 7.52 3.68 7.87
N ARG A 7 6.74 2.61 7.77
CA ARG A 7 6.95 1.35 8.51
C ARG A 7 7.45 0.24 7.61
N ARG A 8 6.84 0.08 6.44
CA ARG A 8 7.26 -0.90 5.43
C ARG A 8 7.09 -0.33 4.03
N ARG A 9 7.93 -0.75 3.08
CA ARG A 9 7.74 -0.47 1.65
C ARG A 9 8.09 -1.66 0.79
N ILE A 10 7.50 -1.74 -0.40
CA ILE A 10 7.84 -2.72 -1.43
C ILE A 10 7.58 -2.14 -2.82
N LYS A 11 8.52 -2.34 -3.75
CA LYS A 11 8.29 -2.11 -5.17
C LYS A 11 7.68 -3.36 -5.79
N LEU A 12 6.54 -3.19 -6.46
CA LEU A 12 5.87 -4.30 -7.12
C LEU A 12 6.64 -4.68 -8.38
N ALA A 13 6.73 -6.00 -8.61
CA ALA A 13 7.48 -6.61 -9.69
C ALA A 13 6.52 -7.47 -10.52
N ASP A 14 6.98 -8.08 -11.61
CA ASP A 14 6.11 -8.80 -12.54
C ASP A 14 5.32 -9.95 -11.88
N HIS A 15 5.83 -10.57 -10.82
CA HIS A 15 5.10 -11.61 -10.08
C HIS A 15 4.06 -11.07 -9.10
N HIS A 16 4.05 -9.75 -8.85
CA HIS A 16 3.11 -9.06 -7.97
C HIS A 16 1.86 -8.53 -8.70
N GLN A 17 1.48 -9.17 -9.82
CA GLN A 17 0.31 -8.72 -10.57
C GLN A 17 -0.97 -8.80 -9.72
N PRO A 18 -1.88 -7.82 -9.85
CA PRO A 18 -3.15 -7.83 -9.17
C PRO A 18 -3.87 -9.17 -9.38
N THR A 19 -4.40 -9.74 -8.31
CA THR A 19 -5.14 -11.01 -8.37
C THR A 19 -6.48 -10.87 -9.09
N GLY A 20 -6.94 -9.64 -9.33
CA GLY A 20 -8.23 -9.33 -9.94
C GLY A 20 -9.42 -9.45 -8.99
N LYS A 21 -9.17 -9.73 -7.70
CA LYS A 21 -10.23 -9.81 -6.68
C LYS A 21 -10.72 -8.44 -6.22
N THR A 22 -9.89 -7.41 -6.33
CA THR A 22 -10.23 -6.00 -6.14
C THR A 22 -9.99 -5.25 -7.45
N ARG A 23 -10.86 -4.27 -7.74
CA ARG A 23 -10.68 -3.27 -8.78
C ARG A 23 -10.97 -1.89 -8.20
N HIS A 24 -10.10 -0.93 -8.48
CA HIS A 24 -10.23 0.45 -8.01
C HIS A 24 -10.59 1.34 -9.19
N TYR A 25 -11.43 2.36 -8.96
CA TYR A 25 -11.88 3.28 -9.99
C TYR A 25 -11.72 4.72 -9.51
N PHE A 26 -11.23 5.61 -10.37
CA PHE A 26 -11.11 7.03 -10.06
C PHE A 26 -12.45 7.76 -10.23
N GLY A 27 -13.00 8.25 -9.12
CA GLY A 27 -14.09 9.23 -9.09
C GLY A 27 -15.34 8.85 -9.89
N ALA A 28 -16.10 9.87 -10.31
CA ALA A 28 -17.37 9.70 -11.03
C ALA A 28 -17.22 9.20 -12.48
N ALA A 29 -16.01 9.29 -13.05
CA ALA A 29 -15.73 8.89 -14.41
C ALA A 29 -15.63 7.35 -14.59
N ALA A 30 -15.58 6.59 -13.49
CA ALA A 30 -15.44 5.13 -13.49
C ALA A 30 -14.23 4.64 -14.32
N GLU A 31 -13.15 5.41 -14.38
CA GLU A 31 -11.90 5.00 -15.00
C GLU A 31 -11.17 4.04 -14.07
N GLU A 32 -10.84 2.84 -14.57
CA GLU A 32 -10.13 1.85 -13.76
C GLU A 32 -8.72 2.35 -13.43
N MET A 33 -8.40 2.35 -12.15
CA MET A 33 -7.09 2.73 -11.66
C MET A 33 -6.05 1.73 -12.15
N MET A 34 -4.93 2.24 -12.67
CA MET A 34 -3.79 1.40 -12.99
C MET A 34 -3.26 0.68 -11.74
N PRO A 35 -2.69 -0.53 -11.87
CA PRO A 35 -2.04 -1.19 -10.75
C PRO A 35 -0.95 -0.28 -10.13
N PRO A 36 -0.81 -0.25 -8.80
CA PRO A 36 0.27 0.48 -8.17
C PRO A 36 1.64 -0.09 -8.60
N ALA A 37 2.66 0.76 -8.55
CA ALA A 37 4.05 0.36 -8.77
C ALA A 37 4.81 0.13 -7.45
N GLU A 38 4.32 0.73 -6.36
CA GLU A 38 4.88 0.62 -5.02
C GLU A 38 3.75 0.56 -4.00
N LEU A 39 3.95 -0.21 -2.93
CA LEU A 39 3.10 -0.16 -1.74
C LEU A 39 3.91 0.34 -0.56
N LYS A 40 3.30 1.22 0.23
CA LYS A 40 3.88 1.74 1.47
C LYS A 40 2.91 1.50 2.61
N ILE A 41 3.43 1.03 3.74
CA ILE A 41 2.68 1.02 4.99
C ILE A 41 3.22 2.14 5.86
N VAL A 42 2.38 3.13 6.13
CA VAL A 42 2.72 4.30 6.92
C VAL A 42 1.85 4.37 8.18
N GLN A 43 2.33 5.11 9.17
CA GLN A 43 1.58 5.49 10.35
C GLN A 43 1.68 6.99 10.55
N TYR A 44 0.55 7.67 10.74
CA TYR A 44 0.54 9.08 11.10
C TYR A 44 0.64 9.23 12.63
N PRO A 45 1.35 10.25 13.15
CA PRO A 45 1.58 10.44 14.59
C PRO A 45 0.31 10.46 15.47
N HIS A 46 -0.83 10.82 14.89
CA HIS A 46 -2.11 10.93 15.60
C HIS A 46 -3.16 9.91 15.12
N SER A 47 -2.78 8.98 14.25
CA SER A 47 -3.68 7.90 13.82
C SER A 47 -3.44 6.65 14.67
N PRO A 48 -4.51 5.99 15.17
CA PRO A 48 -4.36 4.76 15.94
C PRO A 48 -3.93 3.56 15.08
N GLY A 49 -3.96 3.67 13.76
CA GLY A 49 -3.68 2.57 12.84
C GLY A 49 -2.64 2.89 11.79
N PHE A 50 -2.68 2.09 10.74
CA PHE A 50 -1.74 2.08 9.62
C PHE A 50 -2.50 2.31 8.33
N TYR A 51 -1.83 2.93 7.36
CA TYR A 51 -2.36 3.13 6.03
C TYR A 51 -1.51 2.35 5.04
N LEU A 52 -2.17 1.52 4.22
CA LEU A 52 -1.56 0.92 3.05
C LEU A 52 -1.78 1.86 1.87
N LEU A 53 -0.73 2.56 1.46
CA LEU A 53 -0.72 3.48 0.34
C LEU A 53 -0.38 2.73 -0.95
N TYR A 54 -1.16 3.02 -1.97
CA TYR A 54 -0.99 2.53 -3.34
C TYR A 54 -0.29 3.65 -4.08
N CYS A 55 0.96 3.43 -4.48
CA CYS A 55 1.79 4.48 -5.08
C CYS A 55 2.05 4.21 -6.55
N ASP A 56 2.11 5.29 -7.33
CA ASP A 56 2.51 5.28 -8.73
C ASP A 56 4.04 5.01 -8.88
N PRO A 57 4.58 4.91 -10.12
CA PRO A 57 6.01 4.70 -10.34
C PRO A 57 6.94 5.78 -9.77
N TYR A 58 6.41 6.96 -9.45
CA TYR A 58 7.14 8.08 -8.85
C TYR A 58 7.02 8.09 -7.31
N GLY A 59 6.32 7.10 -6.74
CA GLY A 59 6.09 6.99 -5.30
C GLY A 59 5.00 7.93 -4.78
N VAL A 60 4.20 8.54 -5.67
CA VAL A 60 3.08 9.42 -5.32
C VAL A 60 1.87 8.56 -4.99
N GLU A 61 1.21 8.86 -3.88
CA GLU A 61 -0.01 8.18 -3.45
C GLU A 61 -1.14 8.38 -4.48
N MET A 62 -1.76 7.26 -4.86
CA MET A 62 -2.95 7.19 -5.72
C MET A 62 -4.21 6.98 -4.88
N THR A 63 -4.12 6.12 -3.87
CA THR A 63 -5.19 5.83 -2.90
C THR A 63 -4.60 5.16 -1.65
N ASP A 64 -5.36 5.13 -0.57
CA ASP A 64 -5.02 4.49 0.67
C ASP A 64 -6.14 3.58 1.18
N THR A 65 -5.76 2.64 2.05
CA THR A 65 -6.71 1.92 2.89
C THR A 65 -6.24 1.94 4.35
N PHE A 66 -7.17 2.16 5.27
CA PHE A 66 -6.89 2.19 6.71
C PHE A 66 -7.01 0.80 7.34
N HIS A 67 -6.07 0.50 8.25
CA HIS A 67 -5.97 -0.75 8.98
C HIS A 67 -5.66 -0.51 10.45
N GLU A 68 -6.33 -1.23 11.35
CA GLU A 68 -6.07 -1.14 12.79
C GLU A 68 -4.73 -1.77 13.21
N ALA A 69 -4.18 -2.65 12.37
CA ALA A 69 -2.95 -3.39 12.64
C ALA A 69 -2.11 -3.53 11.37
N ILE A 70 -0.79 -3.58 11.52
CA ILE A 70 0.13 -3.66 10.38
C ILE A 70 -0.01 -5.00 9.64
N GLU A 71 -0.34 -6.07 10.35
CA GLU A 71 -0.56 -7.41 9.80
C GLU A 71 -1.78 -7.43 8.88
N LYS A 72 -2.82 -6.63 9.17
CA LYS A 72 -4.01 -6.51 8.30
C LYS A 72 -3.66 -5.80 6.98
N ALA A 73 -2.84 -4.76 7.03
CA ALA A 73 -2.34 -4.08 5.84
C ALA A 73 -1.48 -5.01 4.97
N VAL A 74 -0.58 -5.79 5.59
CA VAL A 74 0.23 -6.80 4.89
C VAL A 74 -0.65 -7.88 4.27
N ALA A 75 -1.65 -8.38 5.00
CA ALA A 75 -2.58 -9.40 4.51
C ALA A 75 -3.41 -8.91 3.31
N GLN A 76 -3.83 -7.63 3.28
CA GLN A 76 -4.48 -7.06 2.10
C GLN A 76 -3.52 -7.04 0.90
N ALA A 77 -2.27 -6.60 1.09
CA ALA A 77 -1.28 -6.58 0.02
C ALA A 77 -0.96 -7.99 -0.52
N GLU A 78 -0.90 -9.00 0.34
CA GLU A 78 -0.76 -10.40 -0.08
C GLU A 78 -1.98 -10.85 -0.90
N TRP A 79 -3.19 -10.55 -0.42
CA TRP A 79 -4.42 -10.99 -1.06
C TRP A 79 -4.68 -10.30 -2.40
N GLU A 80 -4.31 -9.02 -2.54
CA GLU A 80 -4.49 -8.23 -3.76
C GLU A 80 -3.34 -8.34 -4.75
N PHE A 81 -2.09 -8.41 -4.28
CA PHE A 81 -0.89 -8.29 -5.11
C PHE A 81 0.10 -9.45 -4.96
N ARG A 82 -0.25 -10.49 -4.20
CA ARG A 82 0.62 -11.67 -3.97
C ARG A 82 1.95 -11.32 -3.32
N VAL A 83 2.03 -10.17 -2.65
CA VAL A 83 3.21 -9.75 -1.89
C VAL A 83 3.37 -10.66 -0.69
N ARG A 84 4.56 -11.25 -0.51
CA ARG A 84 4.86 -12.05 0.66
C ARG A 84 5.41 -11.18 1.78
N GLU A 85 5.22 -11.62 3.02
CA GLU A 85 5.70 -10.88 4.19
C GLU A 85 7.23 -10.66 4.17
N ASP A 86 8.00 -11.62 3.65
CA ASP A 86 9.47 -11.57 3.56
C ASP A 86 10.01 -10.65 2.45
N GLU A 87 9.15 -10.12 1.58
CA GLU A 87 9.54 -9.20 0.50
C GLU A 87 9.49 -7.72 0.91
N TRP A 88 8.91 -7.42 2.08
CA TRP A 88 8.83 -6.06 2.58
C TRP A 88 10.18 -5.56 3.09
N GLU A 89 10.56 -4.36 2.68
CA GLU A 89 11.60 -3.61 3.36
C GLU A 89 11.03 -3.01 4.65
N VAL A 90 11.48 -3.51 5.79
CA VAL A 90 11.07 -3.01 7.11
C VAL A 90 11.92 -1.80 7.48
N ILE A 91 11.26 -0.66 7.71
CA ILE A 91 11.93 0.58 8.09
C ILE A 91 11.96 0.67 9.62
N SER A 92 13.08 0.27 10.20
CA SER A 92 13.40 0.58 11.60
C SER A 92 14.00 1.98 11.67
N ARG A 93 13.40 2.89 12.46
CA ARG A 93 14.12 4.09 12.88
C ARG A 93 15.21 3.64 13.87
N MET A 94 16.48 3.88 13.53
CA MET A 94 17.57 3.93 14.52
C MET A 94 17.40 5.15 15.41
#